data_AF-Q6CNQ3-F1
#
_entry.id   AF-Q6CNQ3-F1
#
_cell.length_a   1.000
_cell.length_b   1.000
_cell.length_c   1.000
_cell.angle_alpha   90.00
_cell.angle_beta   90.00
_cell.angle_gamma   90.00
#
_symmetry.space_group_name_H-M   'P 1'
#
loop_
_entity.id
_entity.type
_entity.pdbx_description
1 polymer ?
#
loop_
_entity_poly.entity_id
_entity_poly.type
_entity_poly.pdbx_seq_one_letter_code
_entity_poly.pdbx_strand_id
1 'polypeptide(L)'
;MSDNTAEQQDIQIKGKPVSGRTWKVEKEPLRAKNRVVKNKKLTSWELKKQKRLEDQQFKEKVRALKEEKKAEKDAVIQALKERRAKKEEQERYDRLAAKMHAKKVDRLRRREKRNKALKER
;
A
#
# COMPACT_ATOMS: atom_id res chain seq x y z
N MET A 1 1.91 37.07 6.64
CA MET A 1 2.02 37.81 5.36
C MET A 1 0.92 37.30 4.44
N SER A 2 0.33 38.20 3.64
CA SER A 2 -0.69 38.00 2.57
C SER A 2 -2.15 37.71 2.97
N ASP A 3 -2.80 38.77 3.46
CA ASP A 3 -4.07 39.39 3.02
C ASP A 3 -5.28 38.56 2.60
N ASN A 4 -6.25 38.47 3.53
CA ASN A 4 -7.67 38.33 3.25
C ASN A 4 -8.17 39.60 2.53
N THR A 5 -8.23 39.57 1.20
CA THR A 5 -8.89 40.61 0.40
C THR A 5 -10.39 40.41 0.49
N ALA A 6 -11.03 41.16 1.40
CA ALA A 6 -12.48 41.23 1.49
C ALA A 6 -13.05 41.73 0.15
N GLU A 7 -13.85 40.91 -0.50
CA GLU A 7 -14.60 41.24 -1.71
C GLU A 7 -15.50 42.46 -1.45
N GLN A 8 -15.06 43.64 -1.89
CA GLN A 8 -15.90 44.83 -1.95
C GLN A 8 -16.89 44.65 -3.10
N GLN A 9 -18.15 44.40 -2.75
CA GLN A 9 -19.25 44.34 -3.71
C GLN A 9 -19.53 45.75 -4.23
N ASP A 10 -19.23 45.96 -5.52
CA ASP A 10 -19.45 47.21 -6.22
C ASP A 10 -20.97 47.43 -6.40
N ILE A 11 -21.55 48.32 -5.59
CA ILE A 11 -22.99 48.62 -5.61
C ILE A 11 -23.21 49.67 -6.70
N GLN A 12 -23.87 49.31 -7.80
CA GLN A 12 -24.23 50.28 -8.84
C GLN A 12 -25.33 51.21 -8.31
N ILE A 13 -24.94 52.40 -7.85
CA ILE A 13 -25.83 53.42 -7.29
C ILE A 13 -26.26 54.36 -8.41
N LYS A 14 -27.57 54.40 -8.72
CA LYS A 14 -28.12 55.32 -9.72
C LYS A 14 -28.50 56.66 -9.07
N GLY A 15 -27.70 57.68 -9.39
CA GLY A 15 -27.86 59.06 -8.92
C GLY A 15 -27.14 59.31 -7.60
N LYS A 16 -26.21 60.27 -7.57
CA LYS A 16 -25.55 60.75 -6.35
C LYS A 16 -26.47 61.74 -5.62
N PRO A 17 -27.04 61.43 -4.44
CA PRO A 17 -27.69 62.45 -3.62
C PRO A 17 -26.63 63.29 -2.90
N VAL A 18 -26.90 64.59 -2.74
CA VAL A 18 -26.01 65.56 -2.07
C VAL A 18 -25.71 65.15 -0.60
N SER A 19 -26.58 64.34 0.02
CA SER A 19 -26.47 63.92 1.43
C SER A 19 -25.64 62.67 1.69
N GLY A 20 -25.08 62.01 0.66
CA GLY A 20 -24.29 60.77 0.84
C GLY A 20 -25.08 59.55 1.34
N ARG A 21 -26.38 59.68 1.65
CA ARG A 21 -27.25 58.59 2.11
C ARG A 21 -27.97 57.96 0.91
N THR A 22 -27.61 56.72 0.57
CA THR A 22 -28.23 55.96 -0.51
C THR A 22 -29.56 55.34 -0.03
N TRP A 23 -30.68 55.84 -0.53
CA TRP A 23 -32.02 55.27 -0.27
C TRP A 23 -32.55 54.43 -1.43
N LYS A 24 -31.92 54.53 -2.61
CA LYS A 24 -32.23 53.73 -3.81
C LYS A 24 -31.11 52.72 -4.07
N VAL A 25 -31.20 51.56 -3.43
CA VAL A 25 -30.39 50.39 -3.81
C VAL A 25 -31.19 49.62 -4.86
N GLU A 26 -30.68 49.54 -6.09
CA GLU A 26 -31.27 48.65 -7.10
C GLU A 26 -31.07 47.21 -6.62
N LYS A 27 -32.18 46.55 -6.25
CA LYS A 27 -32.17 45.13 -5.92
C LYS A 27 -32.28 44.36 -7.22
N GLU A 28 -31.30 43.49 -7.48
CA GLU A 28 -31.44 42.48 -8.52
C GLU A 28 -32.74 41.68 -8.29
N PRO A 29 -33.53 41.41 -9.35
CA PRO A 29 -34.75 40.62 -9.21
C PRO A 29 -34.38 39.23 -8.66
N LEU A 30 -35.13 38.78 -7.65
CA LEU A 30 -34.93 37.46 -7.04
C LEU A 30 -35.23 36.36 -8.07
N ARG A 31 -34.18 35.90 -8.77
CA ARG A 31 -34.28 34.72 -9.65
C ARG A 31 -34.18 33.45 -8.80
N ALA A 32 -35.33 32.91 -8.42
CA ALA A 32 -35.42 31.65 -7.65
C ALA A 32 -34.64 30.48 -8.27
N LYS A 33 -34.41 30.49 -9.59
CA LYS A 33 -33.85 29.36 -10.34
C LYS A 33 -32.35 29.10 -10.11
N ASN A 34 -31.55 30.08 -9.68
CA ASN A 34 -30.09 29.91 -9.72
C ASN A 34 -29.35 29.97 -8.37
N ARG A 35 -29.90 30.60 -7.33
CA ARG A 35 -29.20 30.76 -6.03
C ARG A 35 -29.95 30.24 -4.80
N VAL A 36 -31.27 30.01 -4.88
CA VAL A 36 -32.12 29.77 -3.68
C VAL A 36 -32.57 28.32 -3.53
N VAL A 37 -32.62 27.53 -4.60
CA VAL A 37 -32.91 26.09 -4.48
C VAL A 37 -31.63 25.35 -4.05
N LYS A 38 -31.38 25.32 -2.74
CA LYS A 38 -30.36 24.46 -2.08
C LYS A 38 -30.61 22.95 -2.32
N ASN A 39 -31.68 22.59 -3.02
CA ASN A 39 -32.07 21.23 -3.42
C ASN A 39 -31.75 20.92 -4.89
N LYS A 40 -30.73 21.52 -5.51
CA LYS A 40 -30.18 20.96 -6.75
C LYS A 40 -29.50 19.63 -6.40
N LYS A 41 -30.28 18.55 -6.45
CA LYS A 41 -29.74 17.20 -6.66
C LYS A 41 -28.69 17.33 -7.77
N LEU A 42 -27.47 16.88 -7.50
CA LEU A 42 -26.36 16.89 -8.47
C LEU A 42 -26.89 16.52 -9.86
N THR A 43 -26.38 17.17 -10.90
CA THR A 43 -26.76 16.83 -12.28
C THR A 43 -26.59 15.32 -12.49
N SER A 44 -27.41 14.68 -13.31
CA SER A 44 -27.32 13.22 -13.55
C SER A 44 -25.90 12.77 -13.92
N TRP A 45 -25.13 13.63 -14.59
CA TRP A 45 -23.71 13.45 -14.88
C TRP A 45 -22.81 13.55 -13.65
N GLU A 46 -23.01 14.55 -12.79
CA GLU A 46 -22.25 14.73 -11.56
C GLU A 46 -22.45 13.56 -10.60
N LEU A 47 -23.68 13.04 -10.48
CA LEU A 47 -23.97 11.80 -9.72
C LEU A 47 -23.19 10.60 -10.27
N LYS A 48 -23.13 10.44 -11.60
CA LYS A 48 -22.33 9.37 -12.23
C LYS A 48 -20.83 9.55 -11.98
N LYS A 49 -20.34 10.78 -12.03
CA LYS A 49 -18.94 11.11 -11.74
C LYS A 49 -18.58 10.80 -10.29
N GLN A 50 -19.44 11.17 -9.34
CA GLN A 50 -19.27 10.85 -7.93
C GLN A 50 -19.26 9.33 -7.70
N LYS A 51 -20.24 8.60 -8.23
CA LYS A 51 -20.25 7.12 -8.13
C LYS A 51 -18.99 6.47 -8.70
N ARG A 52 -18.49 6.98 -9.84
CA ARG A 52 -17.24 6.46 -10.43
C ARG A 52 -16.04 6.69 -9.52
N LEU A 53 -15.95 7.86 -8.88
CA LEU A 53 -14.89 8.17 -7.92
C LEU A 53 -14.98 7.25 -6.69
N GLU A 54 -16.17 7.05 -6.15
CA GLU A 54 -16.43 6.12 -5.03
C GLU A 54 -16.05 4.68 -5.39
N ASP A 55 -16.43 4.21 -6.58
CA ASP A 55 -16.07 2.87 -7.10
C ASP A 55 -14.56 2.72 -7.27
N GLN A 56 -13.87 3.76 -7.76
CA GLN A 56 -12.41 3.75 -7.90
C GLN A 56 -11.72 3.65 -6.54
N GLN A 57 -12.12 4.50 -5.58
CA GLN A 57 -11.61 4.45 -4.21
C GLN A 57 -11.89 3.10 -3.54
N PHE A 58 -13.06 2.52 -3.76
CA PHE A 58 -13.39 1.19 -3.23
C PHE A 58 -12.50 0.10 -3.83
N LYS A 59 -12.31 0.10 -5.17
CA LYS A 59 -11.43 -0.86 -5.84
C LYS A 59 -9.98 -0.74 -5.40
N GLU A 60 -9.48 0.48 -5.21
CA GLU A 60 -8.14 0.74 -4.68
C GLU A 60 -7.97 0.17 -3.27
N LYS A 61 -8.94 0.41 -2.37
CA LYS A 61 -8.93 -0.17 -1.01
C LYS A 61 -8.95 -1.70 -1.05
N VAL A 62 -9.81 -2.29 -1.87
CA VAL A 62 -9.87 -3.76 -2.03
C VAL A 62 -8.57 -4.33 -2.59
N ARG A 63 -7.94 -3.62 -3.54
CA ARG A 63 -6.66 -4.01 -4.11
C ARG A 63 -5.54 -3.98 -3.06
N ALA A 64 -5.44 -2.88 -2.30
CA ALA A 64 -4.47 -2.75 -1.22
C ALA A 64 -4.59 -3.89 -0.20
N LEU A 65 -5.81 -4.18 0.27
CA LEU A 65 -6.06 -5.29 1.21
C LEU A 65 -5.68 -6.67 0.65
N LYS A 66 -5.85 -6.90 -0.67
CA LYS A 66 -5.44 -8.15 -1.31
C LYS A 66 -3.93 -8.25 -1.45
N GLU A 67 -3.26 -7.14 -1.79
CA GLU A 67 -1.81 -7.07 -1.91
C GLU A 67 -1.13 -7.28 -0.55
N GLU A 68 -1.64 -6.68 0.53
CA GLU A 68 -1.17 -6.90 1.91
C GLU A 68 -1.28 -8.39 2.30
N LYS A 69 -2.46 -9.00 2.10
CA LYS A 69 -2.67 -10.44 2.39
C LYS A 69 -1.76 -11.34 1.58
N LYS A 70 -1.46 -10.98 0.33
CA LYS A 70 -0.56 -11.75 -0.52
C LYS A 70 0.89 -11.58 -0.07
N ALA A 71 1.31 -10.37 0.25
CA ALA A 71 2.66 -10.09 0.75
C ALA A 71 2.96 -10.85 2.05
N GLU A 72 2.00 -10.92 2.98
CA GLU A 72 2.14 -11.71 4.21
C GLU A 72 2.31 -13.21 3.92
N LYS A 73 1.47 -13.77 3.03
CA LYS A 73 1.59 -15.18 2.60
C LYS A 73 2.93 -15.46 1.91
N ASP A 74 3.34 -14.58 1.02
CA ASP A 74 4.60 -14.72 0.28
C ASP A 74 5.79 -14.65 1.26
N ALA A 75 5.76 -13.76 2.25
CA ALA A 75 6.78 -13.68 3.31
C ALA A 75 6.89 -14.99 4.11
N VAL A 76 5.75 -15.59 4.50
CA VAL A 76 5.73 -16.89 5.19
C VAL A 76 6.29 -18.00 4.30
N ILE A 77 5.94 -18.02 3.02
CA ILE A 77 6.44 -19.01 2.06
C ILE A 77 7.95 -18.87 1.87
N GLN A 78 8.47 -17.64 1.73
CA GLN A 78 9.91 -17.41 1.57
C GLN A 78 10.67 -17.82 2.83
N ALA A 79 10.21 -17.44 4.02
CA ALA A 79 10.81 -17.87 5.28
C ALA A 79 10.84 -19.40 5.43
N LEU A 80 9.79 -20.10 4.97
CA LEU A 80 9.76 -21.57 4.97
C LEU A 80 10.75 -22.17 3.98
N LYS A 81 10.86 -21.62 2.76
CA LYS A 81 11.83 -22.05 1.75
C LYS A 81 13.26 -21.87 2.26
N GLU A 82 13.58 -20.72 2.82
CA GLU A 82 14.89 -20.45 3.42
C GLU A 82 15.21 -21.42 4.56
N ARG A 83 14.25 -21.69 5.45
CA ARG A 83 14.43 -22.66 6.53
C ARG A 83 14.69 -24.07 6.00
N ARG A 84 13.99 -24.49 4.94
CA ARG A 84 14.20 -25.80 4.30
C ARG A 84 15.55 -25.87 3.60
N ALA A 85 15.94 -24.83 2.87
CA ALA A 85 17.25 -24.76 2.22
C ALA A 85 18.40 -24.84 3.25
N LYS A 86 18.31 -24.08 4.35
CA LYS A 86 19.30 -24.14 5.46
C LYS A 86 19.40 -25.54 6.07
N LYS A 87 18.26 -26.22 6.30
CA LYS A 87 18.26 -27.60 6.81
C LYS A 87 18.87 -28.58 5.82
N GLU A 88 18.50 -28.47 4.54
CA GLU A 88 19.05 -29.34 3.49
C GLU A 88 20.57 -29.15 3.33
N GLU A 89 21.07 -27.92 3.43
CA GLU A 89 22.50 -27.64 3.43
C GLU A 89 23.21 -28.27 4.64
N GLN A 90 22.64 -28.13 5.84
CA GLN A 90 23.15 -28.78 7.06
C GLN A 90 23.19 -30.31 6.89
N GLU A 91 22.07 -30.92 6.49
CA GLU A 91 21.97 -32.36 6.24
C GLU A 91 22.91 -32.83 5.13
N ARG A 92 23.21 -32.00 4.13
CA ARG A 92 24.20 -32.30 3.10
C ARG A 92 25.60 -32.36 3.69
N TYR A 93 25.97 -31.39 4.52
CA TYR A 93 27.27 -31.38 5.20
C TYR A 93 27.41 -32.54 6.19
N ASP A 94 26.36 -32.85 6.96
CA ASP A 94 26.36 -33.96 7.90
C ASP A 94 26.51 -35.31 7.18
N ARG A 95 25.81 -35.51 6.05
CA ARG A 95 25.98 -36.70 5.21
C ARG A 95 27.40 -36.82 4.65
N LEU A 96 28.01 -35.70 4.25
CA LEU A 96 29.39 -35.71 3.76
C LEU A 96 30.38 -36.03 4.89
N ALA A 97 30.19 -35.45 6.07
CA ALA A 97 30.99 -35.72 7.26
C ALA A 97 30.87 -37.20 7.67
N ALA A 98 29.66 -37.75 7.71
CA ALA A 98 29.41 -39.16 7.97
C ALA A 98 30.09 -40.07 6.94
N LYS A 99 30.03 -39.72 5.65
CA LYS A 99 30.74 -40.46 4.58
C LYS A 99 32.25 -40.46 4.78
N MET A 100 32.84 -39.33 5.17
CA MET A 100 34.28 -39.24 5.45
C MET A 100 34.67 -39.98 6.73
N HIS A 101 33.82 -39.91 7.76
CA HIS A 101 34.00 -40.69 9.00
C HIS A 101 33.98 -42.19 8.71
N ALA A 102 32.99 -42.68 7.95
CA ALA A 102 32.92 -44.07 7.54
C ALA A 102 34.18 -44.53 6.79
N LYS A 103 34.70 -43.71 5.86
CA LYS A 103 35.98 -43.98 5.18
C LYS A 103 37.17 -44.07 6.14
N LYS A 104 37.22 -43.21 7.16
CA LYS A 104 38.27 -43.22 8.19
C LYS A 104 38.20 -44.50 9.03
N VAL A 105 37.01 -44.88 9.48
CA VAL A 105 36.77 -46.10 10.28
C VAL A 105 37.13 -47.35 9.46
N ASP A 106 36.69 -47.43 8.20
CA ASP A 106 37.04 -48.55 7.33
C ASP A 106 38.56 -48.67 7.10
N ARG A 107 39.25 -47.52 6.94
CA ARG A 107 40.71 -47.48 6.85
C ARG A 107 41.38 -48.01 8.13
N LEU A 108 40.86 -47.68 9.31
CA LEU A 108 41.35 -48.20 10.59
C LEU A 108 41.15 -49.72 10.68
N ARG A 109 39.95 -50.22 10.38
CA ARG A 109 39.64 -51.68 10.37
C ARG A 109 40.56 -52.44 9.41
N ARG A 110 40.86 -51.89 8.23
CA ARG A 110 41.82 -52.50 7.29
C ARG A 110 43.25 -52.53 7.81
N ARG A 111 43.70 -51.49 8.53
CA ARG A 111 45.00 -51.47 9.19
C ARG A 111 45.08 -52.49 10.31
N GLU A 112 44.04 -52.61 11.14
CA GLU A 112 43.96 -53.61 12.21
C GLU A 112 44.03 -55.04 11.66
N LYS A 113 43.25 -55.35 10.61
CA LYS A 113 43.32 -56.66 9.93
C LYS A 113 44.73 -56.96 9.39
N ARG A 114 45.38 -55.97 8.77
CA ARG A 114 46.75 -56.12 8.26
C ARG A 114 47.75 -56.32 9.40
N ASN A 115 47.69 -55.50 10.45
CA ASN A 115 48.60 -55.59 11.59
C ASN A 115 48.46 -56.93 12.32
N LYS A 116 47.23 -57.45 12.43
CA LYS A 116 47.00 -58.80 12.96
C LYS A 116 47.68 -59.87 12.09
N ALA A 117 47.46 -59.84 10.77
CA ALA A 117 48.07 -60.81 9.85
C ALA A 117 49.61 -60.74 9.82
N LEU A 118 50.20 -59.56 10.05
CA LEU A 118 51.65 -59.40 10.14
C LEU A 118 52.23 -59.82 11.49
N LYS A 119 51.44 -59.77 12.58
CA LYS A 119 51.86 -60.24 13.90
C LYS A 119 51.81 -61.76 14.03
N GLU A 120 51.00 -62.42 13.20
CA GLU A 120 50.89 -63.88 13.11
C GLU A 120 51.89 -64.51 12.12
N ARG A 121 52.69 -63.71 11.39
CA ARG A 121 53.81 -64.14 10.54
C ARG A 121 55.14 -63.95 11.25
#